data_AF-A0A2I7K5L7-F1
#
_entry.id   AF-A0A2I7K5L7-F1
#
_cell.length_a   1.000
_cell.length_b   1.000
_cell.length_c   1.000
_cell.angle_alpha   90.00
_cell.angle_beta   90.00
_cell.angle_gamma   90.00
#
_symmetry.space_group_name_H-M   'P 1'
#
loop_
_entity.id
_entity.type
_entity.pdbx_description
1 polymer ?
#
loop_
_entity_poly.entity_id
_entity_poly.type
_entity_poly.pdbx_seq_one_letter_code
_entity_poly.pdbx_strand_id
1 'polypeptide(L)'
;MTRQRPQPKPGRPKYHDFITDIEKGIINTPEFQRESAWPIEKTAALLDSKVKSQPIGTFILWKTNQRMGDVKDMGNLPLPVTPDDRQVEYVLGGQQRMTSLLVAY
;
A
#
# COMPACT_ATOMS: atom_id res chain seq x y z
N MET A 1 26.11 16.17 -18.73
CA MET A 1 26.14 15.31 -17.52
C MET A 1 24.80 14.58 -17.43
N THR A 2 24.76 13.30 -17.75
CA THR A 2 23.51 12.51 -17.70
C THR A 2 23.18 12.21 -16.24
N ARG A 3 22.12 12.83 -15.68
CA ARG A 3 21.63 12.45 -14.34
C ARG A 3 21.21 10.98 -14.39
N GLN A 4 21.88 10.12 -13.61
CA GLN A 4 21.41 8.75 -13.44
C GLN A 4 19.98 8.80 -12.90
N ARG A 5 19.06 8.12 -13.58
CA ARG A 5 17.69 7.98 -13.08
C ARG A 5 17.72 7.07 -11.84
N PRO A 6 17.00 7.43 -10.77
CA PRO A 6 16.89 6.58 -9.60
C PRO A 6 16.32 5.21 -10.02
N GLN A 7 16.98 4.14 -9.60
CA GLN A 7 16.53 2.76 -9.83
C GLN A 7 15.57 2.34 -8.71
N PRO A 8 14.57 1.48 -8.99
CA PRO A 8 13.73 0.89 -7.97
C PRO A 8 14.57 0.13 -6.94
N LYS A 9 14.27 0.29 -5.65
CA LYS A 9 14.91 -0.46 -4.57
C LYS A 9 14.01 -1.63 -4.16
N PRO A 10 14.38 -2.89 -4.48
CA PRO A 10 13.59 -4.03 -4.03
C PRO A 10 13.70 -4.16 -2.51
N GLY A 11 12.55 -4.33 -1.84
CA GLY A 11 12.46 -4.56 -0.40
C GLY A 11 11.64 -5.82 -0.12
N ARG A 12 11.86 -6.41 1.06
CA ARG A 12 11.03 -7.49 1.62
C ARG A 12 10.61 -7.12 3.04
N PRO A 13 9.77 -6.08 3.22
CA PRO A 13 9.27 -5.72 4.54
C PRO A 13 8.49 -6.90 5.13
N LYS A 14 8.50 -7.05 6.46
CA LYS A 14 7.61 -8.00 7.11
C LYS A 14 6.18 -7.51 6.94
N TYR A 15 5.25 -8.45 6.85
CA TYR A 15 3.83 -8.14 6.70
C TYR A 15 3.31 -7.22 7.83
N HIS A 16 3.70 -7.49 9.08
CA HIS A 16 3.33 -6.68 10.23
C HIS A 16 3.79 -5.22 10.11
N ASP A 17 5.05 -5.01 9.71
CA ASP A 17 5.63 -3.67 9.54
C ASP A 17 4.89 -2.92 8.42
N PHE A 18 4.57 -3.60 7.33
CA PHE A 18 3.82 -3.03 6.21
C PHE A 18 2.42 -2.57 6.62
N ILE A 19 1.67 -3.39 7.36
CA ILE A 19 0.34 -2.99 7.86
C ILE A 19 0.47 -1.83 8.85
N THR A 20 1.42 -1.92 9.78
CA THR A 20 1.69 -0.86 10.76
C THR A 20 2.00 0.48 10.09
N ASP A 21 2.75 0.47 8.98
CA ASP A 21 3.08 1.70 8.25
C ASP A 21 1.87 2.28 7.50
N ILE A 22 0.91 1.45 7.07
CA ILE A 22 -0.38 1.90 6.54
C ILE A 22 -1.22 2.53 7.65
N GLU A 23 -1.34 1.87 8.80
CA GLU A 23 -2.10 2.37 9.96
C GLU A 23 -1.53 3.68 10.52
N LYS A 24 -0.23 3.91 10.37
CA LYS A 24 0.45 5.17 10.75
C LYS A 24 0.35 6.26 9.68
N GLY A 25 -0.28 5.98 8.53
CA GLY A 25 -0.39 6.90 7.41
C GLY A 25 0.94 7.16 6.70
N ILE A 26 1.96 6.31 6.89
CA ILE A 26 3.24 6.40 6.19
C ILE A 26 3.07 5.88 4.76
N ILE A 27 2.32 4.79 4.61
CA ILE A 27 1.93 4.21 3.33
C ILE A 27 0.47 4.58 3.01
N ASN A 28 0.26 5.37 1.95
CA ASN A 28 -1.06 5.86 1.57
C ASN A 28 -1.44 5.47 0.14
N THR A 29 -2.73 5.58 -0.17
CA THR A 29 -3.24 5.45 -1.54
C THR A 29 -3.49 6.83 -2.13
N PRO A 30 -2.92 7.13 -3.31
CA PRO A 30 -3.17 8.42 -3.96
C PRO A 30 -4.60 8.48 -4.52
N GLU A 31 -5.23 9.66 -4.43
CA GLU A 31 -6.64 9.91 -4.80
C GLU A 31 -6.97 9.62 -6.27
N PHE A 32 -5.98 9.67 -7.17
CA PHE A 32 -6.18 9.37 -8.59
C PHE A 32 -6.27 7.87 -8.91
N GLN A 33 -6.16 6.98 -7.91
CA GLN A 33 -6.40 5.54 -8.09
C GLN A 33 -7.90 5.26 -8.26
N ARG A 34 -8.22 4.19 -9.00
CA ARG A 34 -9.62 3.76 -9.18
C ARG A 34 -10.16 3.15 -7.88
N GLU A 35 -11.47 3.20 -7.73
CA GLU A 35 -12.16 2.49 -6.65
C GLU A 35 -11.87 0.97 -6.69
N SER A 36 -11.92 0.34 -5.52
CA SER A 36 -11.66 -1.09 -5.40
C SER A 36 -12.75 -1.89 -6.13
N ALA A 37 -12.33 -2.66 -7.14
CA ALA A 37 -13.22 -3.47 -7.98
C ALA A 37 -13.00 -4.98 -7.78
N TRP A 38 -12.38 -5.40 -6.67
CA TRP A 38 -12.21 -6.81 -6.37
C TRP A 38 -13.52 -7.42 -5.86
N PRO A 39 -14.03 -8.48 -6.51
CA PRO A 39 -15.13 -9.23 -5.95
C PRO A 39 -14.61 -10.06 -4.75
N ILE A 40 -15.53 -10.48 -3.88
CA ILE A 40 -15.18 -11.11 -2.59
C ILE A 40 -14.33 -12.37 -2.75
N GLU A 41 -14.49 -13.11 -3.85
CA GLU A 41 -13.76 -14.34 -4.15
C GLU A 41 -12.27 -14.08 -4.36
N LYS A 42 -11.90 -12.93 -4.96
CA LYS A 42 -10.49 -12.55 -5.12
C LYS A 42 -9.85 -12.21 -3.78
N THR A 43 -10.58 -11.53 -2.91
CA THR A 43 -10.14 -11.26 -1.54
C THR A 43 -9.94 -12.57 -0.78
N ALA A 44 -10.90 -13.50 -0.84
CA ALA A 44 -10.81 -14.81 -0.19
C ALA A 44 -9.59 -15.61 -0.71
N ALA A 45 -9.37 -15.64 -2.03
CA ALA A 45 -8.21 -16.32 -2.62
C ALA A 45 -6.87 -15.71 -2.15
N LEU A 46 -6.79 -14.38 -2.03
CA LEU A 46 -5.58 -13.71 -1.50
C LEU A 46 -5.30 -14.11 -0.05
N LEU A 47 -6.34 -14.14 0.78
CA LEU A 47 -6.22 -14.51 2.19
C LEU A 47 -5.84 -15.99 2.35
N ASP A 48 -6.40 -16.87 1.52
CA ASP A 48 -6.02 -18.28 1.45
C ASP A 48 -4.53 -18.45 1.09
N SER A 49 -4.03 -17.71 0.10
CA SER A 49 -2.60 -17.70 -0.24
C SER A 49 -1.72 -17.22 0.93
N LYS A 50 -2.15 -16.20 1.69
CA LYS A 50 -1.43 -15.72 2.89
C LYS A 50 -1.31 -16.85 3.94
N VAL A 51 -2.42 -17.53 4.25
CA VAL A 51 -2.44 -18.63 5.23
C VAL A 51 -1.55 -19.79 4.78
N LYS A 52 -1.55 -20.09 3.47
CA LYS A 52 -0.71 -21.12 2.86
C LYS A 52 0.75 -20.72 2.67
N SER A 53 1.17 -19.55 3.16
CA SER A 53 2.53 -19.00 2.98
C SER A 53 2.97 -18.91 1.52
N GLN A 54 2.02 -18.71 0.60
CA GLN A 54 2.29 -18.51 -0.81
C GLN A 54 2.61 -17.04 -1.11
N PRO A 55 3.41 -16.74 -2.15
CA PRO A 55 3.65 -15.36 -2.56
C PRO A 55 2.35 -14.66 -2.96
N ILE A 56 2.00 -13.59 -2.23
CA ILE A 56 0.85 -12.72 -2.53
C ILE A 56 1.18 -11.65 -3.60
N GLY A 57 2.39 -11.72 -4.17
CA GLY A 57 2.97 -10.85 -5.20
C GLY A 57 3.65 -9.59 -4.65
N THR A 58 3.84 -8.58 -5.51
CA THR A 58 4.70 -7.42 -5.22
C THR A 58 3.88 -6.12 -5.09
N PHE A 59 4.26 -5.27 -4.13
CA PHE A 59 3.78 -3.89 -4.03
C PHE A 59 4.79 -2.92 -4.66
N ILE A 60 4.28 -1.89 -5.34
CA ILE A 60 5.11 -0.82 -5.90
C ILE A 60 4.81 0.44 -5.11
N LEU A 61 5.82 0.95 -4.40
CA LEU A 61 5.73 2.14 -3.56
C LEU A 61 6.53 3.28 -4.17
N TRP A 62 5.96 4.49 -4.12
CA TRP A 62 6.65 5.71 -4.47
C TRP A 62 6.84 6.59 -3.23
N LYS A 63 8.09 6.65 -2.77
CA LYS A 63 8.49 7.50 -1.65
C LYS A 63 8.78 8.92 -2.10
N THR A 64 8.13 9.91 -1.49
CA THR A 64 8.24 11.32 -1.89
C THR A 64 8.02 12.30 -0.74
N ASN A 65 8.58 13.50 -0.85
CA ASN A 65 8.25 14.64 0.01
C ASN A 65 7.00 15.39 -0.47
N GLN A 66 6.57 15.14 -1.71
CA GLN A 66 5.43 15.81 -2.31
C GLN A 66 4.14 15.14 -1.84
N ARG A 67 3.35 15.85 -1.03
CA ARG A 67 1.99 15.44 -0.68
C ARG A 67 1.06 15.63 -1.88
N MET A 68 0.21 14.65 -2.12
CA MET A 68 -0.87 14.68 -3.10
C MET A 68 -2.20 14.47 -2.36
N GLY A 69 -3.31 14.46 -3.11
CA GLY A 69 -4.58 14.00 -2.56
C GLY A 69 -4.46 12.54 -2.12
N ASP A 70 -4.92 12.25 -0.90
CA ASP A 70 -4.88 10.93 -0.29
C ASP A 70 -6.30 10.39 -0.12
N VAL A 71 -6.47 9.10 -0.36
CA VAL A 71 -7.70 8.40 0.03
C VAL A 71 -7.76 8.36 1.55
N LYS A 72 -8.80 8.98 2.14
CA LYS A 72 -8.95 9.12 3.59
C LYS A 72 -9.47 7.85 4.26
N ASP A 73 -10.18 7.02 3.52
CA ASP A 73 -10.80 5.79 4.03
C ASP A 73 -10.43 4.60 3.15
N MET A 74 -9.86 3.57 3.75
CA MET A 74 -9.51 2.33 3.07
C MET A 74 -10.28 1.16 3.65
N GLY A 75 -11.30 0.69 2.91
CA GLY A 75 -12.13 -0.42 3.38
C GLY A 75 -12.85 -0.10 4.69
N ASN A 76 -13.38 1.13 4.80
CA ASN A 76 -14.05 1.64 6.01
C ASN A 76 -13.13 1.89 7.22
N LEU A 77 -11.81 1.83 7.05
CA LEU A 77 -10.84 2.23 8.06
C LEU A 77 -10.32 3.65 7.76
N PRO A 78 -10.48 4.61 8.69
CA PRO A 78 -9.93 5.94 8.52
C PRO A 78 -8.40 5.88 8.62
N LEU A 79 -7.72 6.42 7.62
CA LEU A 79 -6.26 6.50 7.60
C LEU A 79 -5.80 7.85 8.15
N PRO A 80 -4.80 7.89 9.05
CA PRO A 80 -4.27 9.15 9.53
C PRO A 80 -3.46 9.85 8.43
N VAL A 81 -3.34 11.17 8.56
CA VAL A 81 -2.47 11.96 7.68
C VAL A 81 -1.01 11.62 7.97
N THR A 82 -0.18 11.51 6.93
CA THR A 82 1.25 11.29 7.12
C THR A 82 1.87 12.44 7.93
N PRO A 83 2.61 12.15 9.01
CA PRO A 83 3.30 13.18 9.79
C PRO A 83 4.22 14.06 8.93
N ASP A 84 4.20 15.38 9.15
CA ASP A 84 4.96 16.36 8.35
C ASP A 84 6.48 16.17 8.39
N ASP A 85 7.00 15.53 9.45
CA ASP A 85 8.41 15.19 9.60
C ASP A 85 8.83 13.94 8.81
N ARG A 86 7.91 13.32 8.05
CA ARG A 86 8.16 12.11 7.27
C ARG A 86 7.73 12.20 5.82
N GLN A 87 8.51 11.53 4.96
CA GLN A 87 8.12 11.26 3.57
C GLN A 87 6.90 10.33 3.54
N VAL A 88 5.99 10.55 2.58
CA VAL A 88 4.89 9.62 2.29
C VAL A 88 5.36 8.58 1.29
N GLU A 89 4.81 7.38 1.40
CA GLU A 89 4.97 6.29 0.44
C GLU A 89 3.62 5.98 -0.22
N TYR A 90 3.48 6.32 -1.51
CA TYR A 90 2.26 6.06 -2.26
C TYR A 90 2.26 4.67 -2.88
N VAL A 91 1.18 3.92 -2.68
CA VAL A 91 0.98 2.65 -3.38
C VAL A 91 0.60 2.91 -4.82
N LEU A 92 1.51 2.60 -5.74
CA LEU A 92 1.28 2.68 -7.19
C LEU A 92 0.73 1.36 -7.74
N GLY A 93 1.03 0.24 -7.09
CA GLY A 93 0.63 -1.09 -7.52
C GLY A 93 0.33 -2.00 -6.35
N GLY A 94 -0.76 -2.78 -6.47
CA GLY A 94 -1.21 -3.68 -5.42
C GLY A 94 -2.23 -3.10 -4.45
N GLN A 95 -2.79 -1.93 -4.72
CA GLN A 95 -3.82 -1.27 -3.88
C GLN A 95 -4.93 -2.23 -3.42
N GLN A 96 -5.56 -2.97 -4.33
CA GLN A 96 -6.65 -3.89 -3.97
C GLN A 96 -6.20 -4.99 -3.01
N ARG A 97 -4.99 -5.53 -3.19
CA ARG A 97 -4.41 -6.48 -2.23
C ARG A 97 -4.13 -5.84 -0.89
N MET A 98 -3.61 -4.61 -0.89
CA MET A 98 -3.35 -3.87 0.34
C MET A 98 -4.65 -3.64 1.12
N THR A 99 -5.72 -3.17 0.46
CA THR A 99 -7.05 -2.98 1.08
C THR A 99 -7.59 -4.30 1.63
N SER A 100 -7.58 -5.38 0.85
CA SER A 100 -8.02 -6.71 1.29
C SER A 100 -7.24 -7.21 2.51
N LEU A 101 -5.93 -6.97 2.55
CA LEU A 101 -5.08 -7.39 3.65
C LEU A 101 -5.25 -6.54 4.90
N LEU A 102 -5.57 -5.25 4.75
CA LEU A 102 -5.80 -4.33 5.86
C LEU A 102 -7.13 -4.62 6.55
N VAL A 103 -8.21 -4.81 5.78
CA VAL A 103 -9.55 -5.10 6.33
C VAL A 103 -9.59 -6.45 7.05
N ALA A 104 -8.72 -7.40 6.67
CA ALA A 104 -8.63 -8.72 7.29
C ALA A 104 -7.45 -8.87 8.27
N TYR A 105 -6.76 -7.78 8.59
CA TYR A 105 -5.68 -7.76 9.59
C TYR A 105 -6.26 -7.67 11.00
#